data_AF-A0A2V1NMQ6-F1
#
_entry.id   AF-A0A2V1NMQ6-F1
#
_cell.length_a   1.000
_cell.length_b   1.000
_cell.length_c   1.000
_cell.angle_alpha   90.00
_cell.angle_beta   90.00
_cell.angle_gamma   90.00
#
_symmetry.space_group_name_H-M   'P 1'
#
loop_
_entity.id
_entity.type
_entity.pdbx_description
1 polymer ?
#
loop_
_entity_poly.entity_id
_entity_poly.type
_entity_poly.pdbx_seq_one_letter_code
_entity_poly.pdbx_strand_id
1 'polypeptide(L)'
;MSLMTDGKAPGPVRFYLRCDRRDCEARAVFELVITEPGPDIEQDLMGHIMHESGKAVPYIAEMGWKFYPGGIGYWCPRCTGHRTGPAPAVVRDPAAPKQRARRRRPK
;
A
#
# COMPACT_ATOMS: atom_id res chain seq x y z
N MET A 1 16.58 13.87 22.08
CA MET A 1 17.10 12.93 21.07
C MET A 1 16.20 13.07 19.85
N SER A 2 16.68 13.66 18.76
CA SER A 2 15.93 13.77 17.49
C SER A 2 15.86 12.37 16.85
N LEU A 3 14.66 11.96 16.46
CA LEU A 3 14.39 10.71 15.74
C LEU A 3 15.06 10.82 14.36
N MET A 4 16.19 10.14 14.17
CA MET A 4 17.09 10.25 13.00
C MET A 4 16.50 9.74 11.66
N THR A 5 15.19 9.83 11.43
CA THR A 5 14.56 9.61 10.13
C THR A 5 14.38 10.91 9.33
N ASP A 6 14.61 12.08 9.94
CA ASP A 6 14.50 13.37 9.26
C ASP A 6 15.43 13.44 8.04
N GLY A 7 14.84 13.75 6.88
CA GLY A 7 15.57 13.93 5.63
C GLY A 7 16.03 12.64 4.92
N LYS A 8 15.65 11.45 5.38
CA LYS A 8 15.96 10.19 4.67
C LYS A 8 14.75 9.65 3.91
N ALA A 9 14.99 9.20 2.67
CA ALA A 9 13.99 8.49 1.88
C ALA A 9 13.57 7.18 2.57
N PRO A 10 12.26 6.88 2.66
CA PRO A 10 11.77 5.64 3.27
C PRO A 10 12.28 4.36 2.60
N GLY A 11 12.54 4.39 1.29
CA GLY A 11 12.92 3.21 0.52
C GLY A 11 11.71 2.32 0.20
N PRO A 12 11.85 0.99 0.15
CA PRO A 12 10.73 0.10 -0.14
C PRO A 12 9.74 0.06 1.04
N VAL A 13 8.51 0.49 0.79
CA VAL A 13 7.40 0.51 1.74
C VAL A 13 6.30 -0.42 1.27
N ARG A 14 5.73 -1.20 2.19
CA ARG A 14 4.64 -2.13 1.91
C ARG A 14 3.33 -1.62 2.47
N PHE A 15 2.36 -1.41 1.59
CA PHE A 15 1.04 -0.90 1.91
C PHE A 15 0.01 -2.03 2.01
N TYR A 16 -0.89 -1.89 2.97
CA TYR A 16 -2.00 -2.82 3.21
C TYR A 16 -3.31 -2.05 3.18
N LEU A 17 -4.20 -2.41 2.25
CA LEU A 17 -5.54 -1.86 2.16
C LEU A 17 -6.57 -2.90 2.60
N ARG A 18 -7.60 -2.42 3.29
CA ARG A 18 -8.81 -3.18 3.60
C ARG A 18 -10.01 -2.36 3.17
N CYS A 19 -11.03 -3.01 2.63
CA CYS A 19 -12.29 -2.35 2.30
C CYS A 19 -13.06 -2.01 3.58
N ASP A 20 -13.50 -0.77 3.71
CA ASP A 20 -14.27 -0.29 4.88
C ASP A 20 -15.78 -0.49 4.74
N ARG A 21 -16.27 -1.07 3.63
CA ARG A 21 -17.67 -1.47 3.54
C ARG A 21 -17.95 -2.62 4.50
N ARG A 22 -19.04 -2.48 5.26
CA ARG A 22 -19.57 -3.55 6.11
C ARG A 22 -19.70 -4.84 5.30
N ASP A 23 -19.23 -5.94 5.88
CA ASP A 23 -19.26 -7.28 5.29
C ASP A 23 -18.43 -7.47 4.00
N CYS A 24 -17.52 -6.53 3.69
CA CYS A 24 -16.54 -6.70 2.61
C CYS A 24 -15.16 -7.09 3.16
N GLU A 25 -14.66 -8.25 2.75
CA GLU A 25 -13.34 -8.75 3.15
C GLU A 25 -12.22 -8.43 2.15
N ALA A 26 -12.51 -7.62 1.13
CA ALA A 26 -11.52 -7.28 0.11
C ALA A 26 -10.31 -6.59 0.73
N ARG A 27 -9.13 -7.07 0.36
CA ARG A 27 -7.82 -6.54 0.77
C ARG A 27 -6.93 -6.39 -0.44
N ALA A 28 -6.00 -5.46 -0.38
CA ALA A 28 -4.92 -5.34 -1.36
C ALA A 28 -3.60 -5.11 -0.61
N VAL A 29 -2.52 -5.63 -1.18
CA VAL A 29 -1.17 -5.44 -0.68
C VAL A 29 -0.29 -5.10 -1.86
N PHE A 30 0.47 -4.02 -1.73
CA PHE A 30 1.40 -3.58 -2.76
C PHE A 30 2.62 -2.96 -2.12
N GLU A 31 3.70 -2.89 -2.88
CA GLU A 31 4.97 -2.32 -2.45
C GLU A 31 5.28 -1.12 -3.35
N LEU A 32 5.81 -0.06 -2.74
CA LEU A 32 6.24 1.14 -3.43
C LEU A 32 7.63 1.52 -2.92
N VAL A 33 8.54 1.82 -3.84
CA VAL A 33 9.84 2.39 -3.48
C VAL A 33 9.70 3.90 -3.45
N ILE A 34 9.80 4.49 -2.25
CA ILE A 34 9.73 5.94 -2.06
C ILE A 34 11.16 6.47 -1.96
N THR A 35 11.58 7.17 -3.02
CA THR A 35 12.93 7.72 -3.17
C THR A 35 13.07 9.13 -2.61
N GLU A 36 11.97 9.83 -2.40
CA GLU A 36 12.00 11.17 -1.83
C GLU A 36 11.94 11.13 -0.30
N PRO A 37 12.78 11.91 0.40
CA PRO A 37 12.62 12.10 1.84
C PRO A 37 11.31 12.82 2.15
N GLY A 38 10.75 12.53 3.33
CA GLY A 38 9.65 13.31 3.89
C GLY A 38 10.13 14.71 4.32
N PRO A 39 9.21 15.66 4.51
CA PRO A 39 9.57 16.96 5.08
C PRO A 39 10.08 16.80 6.52
N ASP A 40 10.83 17.80 6.97
CA ASP A 40 11.31 17.86 8.34
C ASP A 40 10.15 17.96 9.34
N ILE A 41 10.23 17.22 10.45
CA ILE A 41 9.15 17.14 11.44
C ILE A 41 8.85 18.48 12.11
N GLU A 42 9.85 19.35 12.29
CA GLU A 42 9.67 20.67 12.92
C GLU A 42 9.02 21.67 11.95
N GLN A 43 9.26 21.50 10.64
CA GLN A 43 8.72 22.36 9.59
C GLN A 43 7.30 21.98 9.16
N ASP A 44 7.02 20.68 9.05
CA ASP A 44 5.69 20.16 8.66
C ASP A 44 5.44 18.77 9.26
N LEU A 45 4.96 18.77 10.50
CA LEU A 45 4.59 17.55 11.21
C LEU A 45 3.56 16.70 10.44
N MET A 46 2.57 17.34 9.79
CA MET A 46 1.49 16.61 9.13
C MET A 46 1.98 15.98 7.82
N GLY A 47 2.73 16.74 7.01
CA GLY A 47 3.38 16.23 5.82
C GLY A 47 4.39 15.14 6.14
N HIS A 48 5.12 15.25 7.26
CA HIS A 48 6.06 14.22 7.71
C HIS A 48 5.34 12.90 8.00
N ILE A 49 4.26 12.94 8.80
CA ILE A 49 3.47 11.76 9.15
C ILE A 49 2.78 11.16 7.92
N MET A 50 2.28 12.00 7.01
CA MET A 50 1.48 11.55 5.86
C MET A 50 2.29 11.29 4.60
N HIS A 51 3.61 11.53 4.59
CA HIS A 51 4.46 11.48 3.39
C HIS A 51 4.29 10.17 2.61
N GLU A 52 4.48 9.03 3.28
CA GLU A 52 4.38 7.71 2.65
C GLU A 52 2.97 7.44 2.11
N SER A 53 1.95 7.77 2.91
CA SER A 53 0.55 7.59 2.52
C SER A 53 0.18 8.47 1.33
N GLY A 54 0.65 9.72 1.29
CA GLY A 54 0.46 10.65 0.18
C GLY A 54 1.08 10.14 -1.12
N LYS A 55 2.26 9.54 -1.05
CA LYS A 55 2.92 8.89 -2.20
C LYS A 55 2.14 7.68 -2.71
N ALA A 56 1.42 6.98 -1.83
CA ALA A 56 0.63 5.81 -2.21
C ALA A 56 -0.71 6.17 -2.88
N VAL A 57 -1.32 7.33 -2.59
CA VAL A 57 -2.64 7.73 -3.12
C VAL A 57 -2.83 7.49 -4.63
N PRO A 58 -1.94 7.94 -5.54
CA PRO A 58 -2.14 7.71 -6.97
C PRO A 58 -2.21 6.22 -7.34
N TYR A 59 -1.34 5.39 -6.74
CA TYR A 59 -1.33 3.94 -6.96
C TYR A 59 -2.59 3.26 -6.42
N ILE A 60 -3.09 3.72 -5.27
CA ILE A 60 -4.35 3.25 -4.70
C ILE A 60 -5.51 3.52 -5.66
N ALA A 61 -5.55 4.73 -6.24
CA ALA A 61 -6.56 5.12 -7.22
C ALA A 61 -6.47 4.32 -8.53
N GLU A 62 -5.26 4.06 -9.05
CA GLU A 62 -5.04 3.22 -10.24
C GLU A 62 -5.54 1.79 -10.06
N MET A 63 -5.40 1.23 -8.86
CA MET A 63 -5.99 -0.08 -8.51
C MET A 63 -7.52 -0.04 -8.38
N GLY A 64 -8.16 1.10 -8.59
CA GLY A 64 -9.62 1.31 -8.54
C GLY A 64 -10.18 1.44 -7.12
N TRP A 65 -9.32 1.58 -6.11
CA TRP A 65 -9.75 1.86 -4.74
C TRP A 65 -10.07 3.35 -4.62
N LYS A 66 -11.21 3.67 -4.00
CA LYS A 66 -11.63 5.07 -3.82
C LYS A 66 -11.64 5.43 -2.35
N PHE A 67 -11.04 6.57 -2.02
CA PHE A 67 -11.16 7.18 -0.71
C PHE A 67 -12.60 7.66 -0.53
N TYR A 68 -13.22 7.33 0.60
CA TYR A 68 -14.62 7.69 0.87
C TYR A 68 -14.72 9.15 1.37
N PRO A 69 -15.46 10.05 0.69
CA PRO A 69 -15.64 11.42 1.14
C PRO A 69 -16.40 11.46 2.47
N GLY A 70 -15.77 12.00 3.52
CA GLY A 70 -16.37 12.11 4.87
C GLY A 70 -16.04 10.98 5.83
N GLY A 71 -15.08 10.10 5.50
CA GLY A 71 -14.59 9.07 6.42
C GLY A 71 -13.08 8.89 6.36
N ILE A 72 -12.56 8.06 7.26
CA ILE A 72 -11.16 7.63 7.30
C ILE A 72 -11.12 6.21 6.73
N GLY A 73 -11.22 6.07 5.39
CA GLY A 73 -11.31 4.73 4.80
C GLY A 73 -11.36 4.65 3.27
N TYR A 74 -11.11 3.44 2.76
CA TYR A 74 -11.11 3.11 1.34
C TYR A 74 -12.18 2.07 0.99
N TRP A 75 -12.82 2.27 -0.16
CA TRP A 75 -13.70 1.26 -0.75
C TRP A 75 -13.01 0.59 -1.92
N CYS A 76 -13.05 -0.74 -1.94
CA CYS A 76 -12.47 -1.53 -3.01
C CYS A 76 -13.25 -1.38 -4.32
N PRO A 77 -12.65 -1.73 -5.48
CA PRO A 77 -13.31 -1.65 -6.79
C PRO A 77 -14.66 -2.38 -6.88
N ARG A 78 -14.82 -3.46 -6.10
CA ARG A 78 -16.08 -4.23 -6.05
C ARG A 78 -17.20 -3.47 -5.35
N CYS A 79 -16.85 -2.61 -4.40
CA CYS A 79 -17.78 -1.86 -3.57
C CYS A 79 -18.08 -0.45 -4.09
N THR A 80 -17.21 0.09 -4.95
CA THR A 80 -17.37 1.42 -5.56
C THR A 80 -18.23 1.42 -6.83
N GLY A 81 -18.72 0.25 -7.27
CA GLY A 81 -19.78 0.14 -8.26
C GLY A 81 -19.37 0.28 -9.74
N HIS A 82 -18.08 0.34 -10.09
CA HIS A 82 -17.66 0.34 -11.50
C HIS A 82 -16.49 -0.63 -11.77
N ARG A 83 -16.77 -1.63 -12.62
CA ARG A 83 -15.78 -2.44 -13.33
C ARG A 83 -15.12 -1.58 -14.42
N THR A 84 -13.94 -1.03 -14.18
CA THR A 84 -13.05 -0.58 -15.26
C THR A 84 -11.59 -0.67 -14.80
N GLY A 85 -10.94 -1.77 -15.14
CA GLY A 85 -9.51 -1.97 -14.95
C GLY A 85 -9.19 -3.45 -14.72
N PRO A 86 -8.25 -4.06 -15.46
CA PRO A 86 -7.76 -5.38 -15.09
C PRO A 86 -7.20 -5.30 -13.68
N ALA A 87 -7.42 -6.34 -12.87
CA ALA A 87 -6.80 -6.44 -11.56
C ALA A 87 -5.29 -6.15 -11.70
N PRO A 88 -4.67 -5.39 -10.78
CA PRO A 88 -3.24 -5.17 -10.84
C PRO A 88 -2.58 -6.55 -10.92
N ALA A 89 -1.83 -6.77 -12.00
CA ALA A 89 -1.05 -7.98 -12.13
C ALA A 89 -0.18 -8.04 -10.87
N VAL A 90 -0.26 -9.15 -10.13
CA VAL A 90 0.76 -9.46 -9.13
C VAL A 90 2.06 -9.49 -9.94
N VAL A 91 2.87 -8.44 -9.85
CA VAL A 91 4.23 -8.42 -10.39
C VAL A 91 5.00 -9.39 -9.52
N ARG A 92 4.90 -10.69 -9.85
CA ARG A 92 5.81 -11.69 -9.33
C ARG A 92 7.12 -11.44 -10.05
N ASP A 93 8.04 -10.82 -9.33
CA ASP A 93 9.42 -10.68 -9.76
C ASP A 93 9.91 -12.05 -10.31
N PRO A 94 10.27 -12.16 -11.61
CA PRO A 94 10.70 -13.42 -12.18
C PRO A 94 12.00 -13.94 -11.56
N ALA A 95 12.71 -13.09 -10.79
CA ALA A 95 13.90 -13.45 -10.03
C ALA A 95 13.60 -14.13 -8.67
N ALA A 96 12.34 -14.22 -8.23
CA ALA A 96 12.01 -14.80 -6.93
C ALA A 96 12.33 -16.32 -6.89
N PRO A 97 13.22 -16.79 -5.98
CA PRO A 97 13.61 -18.19 -5.94
C PRO A 97 12.41 -19.09 -5.60
N LYS A 98 12.18 -20.09 -6.44
CA LYS A 98 11.12 -21.10 -6.26
C LYS A 98 11.37 -21.87 -4.95
N GLN A 99 10.66 -21.52 -3.88
CA GLN A 99 10.65 -22.33 -2.65
C GLN A 99 10.07 -23.70 -2.98
N ARG A 100 10.96 -24.68 -3.13
CA ARG A 100 10.65 -26.07 -3.42
C ARG A 100 9.97 -26.66 -2.19
N ALA A 101 8.65 -26.84 -2.26
CA ALA A 101 7.86 -27.46 -1.22
C ALA A 101 8.42 -28.85 -0.85
N ARG A 102 9.09 -28.95 0.31
CA ARG A 102 9.45 -30.24 0.90
C ARG A 102 8.19 -30.87 1.51
N ARG A 103 7.48 -31.67 0.72
CA ARG A 103 6.47 -32.61 1.25
C ARG A 103 7.19 -33.69 2.05
N ARG A 104 7.14 -33.61 3.39
CA ARG A 104 7.48 -34.75 4.25
C ARG A 104 6.27 -35.70 4.26
N ARG A 105 6.42 -36.91 3.72
CA ARG A 105 5.49 -38.03 3.96
C ARG A 105 5.73 -38.57 5.38
N PRO A 106 4.70 -38.84 6.18
CA PRO A 106 4.83 -39.74 7.32
C PRO A 106 4.82 -41.20 6.85
N LYS A 107 5.45 -42.06 7.64
CA LYS A 107 5.63 -43.50 7.43
C LYS A 107 4.46 -44.27 8.03
#